data_AF-A0A7W6LQP1-F1
#
_entry.id   AF-A0A7W6LQP1-F1
#
_cell.length_a   1.000
_cell.length_b   1.000
_cell.length_c   1.000
_cell.angle_alpha   90.00
_cell.angle_beta   90.00
_cell.angle_gamma   90.00
#
_symmetry.space_group_name_H-M   'P 1'
#
loop_
_entity.id
_entity.type
_entity.pdbx_description
1 polymer ?
#
loop_
_entity_poly.entity_id
_entity_poly.type
_entity_poly.pdbx_seq_one_letter_code
_entity_poly.pdbx_strand_id
1 'polypeptide(L)'
;MSGDQERLAEEIAESGLFDEAWYVSVYGDSALVGLSPLEHFVRFGLMLRRDPGPAFDTRFYLEENGDIGEADIDPLLHYIRFGQAEGRAATRSALAYLGDPLSFSDNEMSGPYRYKGGRSADPDKLTILLCAHSSGTELFGSERSLIDVLLALSDLDFNIVVTLPSDENNEYIEYILSVVRTFGTTRGVD
;
A
#
# COMPACT_ATOMS: atom_id res chain seq x y z
N MET A 1 1.88 -24.32 30.02
CA MET A 1 0.71 -23.41 29.91
C MET A 1 -0.46 -24.06 30.64
N SER A 2 -1.70 -23.55 30.60
CA SER A 2 -2.83 -24.44 30.96
C SER A 2 -3.03 -25.46 29.83
N GLY A 3 -3.63 -26.62 30.13
CA GLY A 3 -3.88 -27.65 29.12
C GLY A 3 -4.73 -27.17 27.94
N ASP A 4 -5.67 -26.23 28.19
CA ASP A 4 -6.47 -25.61 27.14
C ASP A 4 -5.65 -24.68 26.24
N GLN A 5 -4.69 -23.95 26.83
CA GLN A 5 -3.79 -23.08 26.08
C GLN A 5 -2.80 -23.87 25.21
N GLU A 6 -2.36 -25.06 25.65
CA GLU A 6 -1.49 -25.93 24.85
C GLU A 6 -2.22 -26.46 23.61
N ARG A 7 -3.46 -26.94 23.78
CA ARG A 7 -4.30 -27.35 22.65
C ARG A 7 -4.54 -26.22 21.65
N LEU A 8 -4.73 -25.00 22.16
CA LEU A 8 -4.93 -23.83 21.32
C LEU A 8 -3.68 -23.44 20.53
N ALA A 9 -2.51 -23.55 21.17
CA ALA A 9 -1.23 -23.30 20.52
C ALA A 9 -0.98 -24.31 19.38
N GLU A 10 -1.27 -25.59 19.62
CA GLU A 10 -1.19 -26.65 18.61
C GLU A 10 -2.12 -26.35 17.43
N GLU A 11 -3.38 -26.02 17.68
CA GLU A 11 -4.36 -25.67 16.62
C GLU A 11 -3.89 -24.48 15.77
N ILE A 12 -3.37 -23.42 16.40
CA ILE A 12 -2.85 -22.24 15.69
C ILE A 12 -1.59 -22.59 14.89
N ALA A 13 -0.68 -23.39 15.44
CA ALA A 13 0.52 -23.81 14.73
C ALA A 13 0.19 -24.69 13.51
N GLU A 14 -0.72 -25.65 13.66
CA GLU A 14 -1.15 -26.56 12.60
C GLU A 14 -1.88 -25.84 11.46
N SER A 15 -2.51 -24.70 11.74
CA SER A 15 -3.15 -23.88 10.71
C SER A 15 -2.18 -23.31 9.67
N GLY A 16 -0.89 -23.19 10.02
CA GLY A 16 0.13 -22.56 9.18
C GLY A 16 0.00 -21.03 9.08
N LEU A 17 -0.92 -20.40 9.82
CA LEU A 17 -1.14 -18.95 9.81
C LEU A 17 -0.20 -18.19 10.76
N PHE A 18 0.39 -18.88 11.73
CA PHE A 18 1.35 -18.28 12.65
C PHE A 18 2.76 -18.32 12.08
N ASP A 19 3.34 -17.14 11.85
CA ASP A 19 4.71 -16.96 11.39
C ASP A 19 5.56 -16.40 12.54
N GLU A 20 6.36 -17.27 13.15
CA GLU A 20 7.19 -16.93 14.30
C GLU A 20 8.19 -15.80 14.00
N ALA A 21 8.89 -15.86 12.86
CA ALA A 21 9.92 -14.90 12.51
C ALA A 21 9.30 -13.51 12.24
N TRP A 22 8.18 -13.50 11.53
CA TRP A 22 7.41 -12.28 11.29
C TRP A 22 6.86 -11.70 12.59
N TYR A 23 6.25 -12.53 13.43
CA TYR A 23 5.62 -12.10 14.68
C TYR A 23 6.63 -11.42 15.62
N VAL A 24 7.84 -11.98 15.77
CA VAL A 24 8.91 -11.36 16.56
C VAL A 24 9.40 -10.05 15.94
N SER A 25 9.48 -9.98 14.61
CA SER A 25 9.92 -8.77 13.90
C SER A 25 8.93 -7.60 14.06
N VAL A 26 7.63 -7.90 14.14
CA VAL A 26 6.56 -6.90 14.25
C VAL A 26 6.28 -6.55 15.71
N TYR A 27 6.27 -7.54 16.60
CA TYR A 27 5.92 -7.40 18.01
C TYR A 27 7.13 -7.69 18.90
N GLY A 28 8.06 -6.72 18.96
CA GLY A 28 9.32 -6.86 19.70
C GLY A 28 9.18 -7.06 21.21
N ASP A 29 8.00 -6.79 21.79
CA ASP A 29 7.70 -7.09 23.18
C ASP A 29 7.62 -8.59 23.48
N SER A 30 7.30 -9.41 22.48
CA SER A 30 7.27 -10.87 22.61
C SER A 30 8.60 -11.47 23.05
N ALA A 31 9.72 -10.85 22.68
CA ALA A 31 11.08 -11.27 23.05
C ALA A 31 11.44 -10.94 24.51
N LEU A 32 10.68 -10.07 25.19
CA LEU A 32 11.03 -9.56 26.52
C LEU A 32 10.47 -10.41 27.67
N VAL A 33 9.54 -11.33 27.38
CA VAL A 33 8.73 -12.02 28.41
C VAL A 33 9.23 -13.43 28.71
N GLY A 34 10.29 -13.91 28.06
CA GLY A 34 10.84 -15.25 28.26
C GLY A 34 9.90 -16.40 27.85
N LEU A 35 8.89 -16.10 27.04
CA LEU A 35 7.96 -17.05 26.43
C LEU A 35 8.39 -17.33 24.99
N SER A 36 8.01 -18.47 24.42
CA SER A 36 8.10 -18.62 22.97
C SER A 36 7.14 -17.65 22.28
N PRO A 37 7.38 -17.23 21.02
CA PRO A 37 6.50 -16.31 20.32
C PRO A 37 5.06 -16.84 20.19
N LEU A 38 4.89 -18.15 19.96
CA LEU A 38 3.57 -18.78 19.91
C LEU A 38 2.88 -18.78 21.27
N GLU A 39 3.63 -19.07 22.35
CA GLU A 39 3.08 -19.00 23.72
C GLU A 39 2.67 -17.56 24.07
N HIS A 40 3.49 -16.58 23.67
CA HIS A 40 3.18 -15.16 23.83
C HIS A 40 1.92 -14.79 23.05
N PHE A 41 1.80 -15.25 21.81
CA PHE A 41 0.64 -15.00 20.97
C PHE A 41 -0.65 -15.57 21.56
N VAL A 42 -0.63 -16.82 22.03
CA VAL A 42 -1.79 -17.45 22.66
C VAL A 42 -2.20 -16.74 23.95
N ARG A 43 -1.22 -16.30 24.77
CA ARG A 43 -1.51 -15.66 26.06
C ARG A 43 -1.92 -14.20 25.96
N PHE A 44 -1.34 -13.46 25.02
CA PHE A 44 -1.51 -12.01 24.90
C PHE A 44 -1.96 -11.58 23.50
N GLY A 45 -1.36 -12.15 22.45
CA GLY A 45 -1.64 -11.79 21.07
C GLY A 45 -3.11 -11.88 20.67
N LEU A 46 -3.79 -12.99 21.00
CA LEU A 46 -5.23 -13.17 20.74
C LEU A 46 -6.07 -12.08 21.43
N MET A 47 -5.85 -11.85 22.72
CA MET A 47 -6.54 -10.79 23.48
C MET A 47 -6.29 -9.40 22.89
N LEU A 48 -5.06 -9.15 22.46
CA LEU A 48 -4.64 -7.88 21.86
C LEU A 48 -5.05 -7.75 20.39
N ARG A 49 -5.75 -8.75 19.82
CA ARG A 49 -6.14 -8.82 18.40
C ARG A 49 -4.95 -8.59 17.46
N ARG A 50 -3.81 -9.18 17.80
CA ARG A 50 -2.60 -9.13 16.96
C ARG A 50 -2.71 -10.12 15.82
N ASP A 51 -2.00 -9.81 14.75
CA ASP A 51 -1.91 -10.70 13.61
C ASP A 51 -0.94 -11.85 13.93
N PRO A 52 -1.27 -13.09 13.57
CA PRO A 52 -0.38 -14.23 13.76
C PRO A 52 0.76 -14.26 12.73
N GLY A 53 0.58 -13.56 11.60
CA GLY A 53 1.48 -13.60 10.45
C GLY A 53 0.89 -12.84 9.26
N PRO A 54 1.66 -12.65 8.17
CA PRO A 54 1.21 -11.92 6.98
C PRO A 54 0.07 -12.61 6.22
N ALA A 55 -0.22 -13.87 6.53
CA ALA A 55 -1.29 -14.66 5.93
C ALA A 55 -2.66 -14.46 6.60
N PHE A 56 -2.76 -13.63 7.65
CA PHE A 56 -4.02 -13.32 8.31
C PHE A 56 -4.02 -11.89 8.86
N ASP A 57 -4.96 -11.05 8.40
CA ASP A 57 -5.18 -9.69 8.90
C ASP A 57 -6.42 -9.70 9.79
N THR A 58 -6.20 -9.64 11.11
CA THR A 58 -7.22 -9.74 12.15
C THR A 58 -8.26 -8.62 12.03
N ARG A 59 -7.80 -7.42 11.68
CA ARG A 59 -8.68 -6.25 11.55
C ARG A 59 -9.54 -6.35 10.31
N PHE A 60 -8.93 -6.67 9.16
CA PHE A 60 -9.66 -6.91 7.92
C PHE A 60 -10.70 -8.02 8.09
N TYR A 61 -10.32 -9.12 8.73
CA TYR A 61 -11.23 -10.23 8.95
C TYR A 61 -12.45 -9.82 9.78
N LEU A 62 -12.27 -8.98 10.82
CA LEU A 62 -13.37 -8.42 11.60
C LEU A 62 -14.25 -7.45 10.80
N GLU A 63 -13.64 -6.62 9.95
CA GLU A 63 -14.36 -5.64 9.12
C GLU A 63 -15.27 -6.30 8.08
N GLU A 64 -14.79 -7.38 7.44
CA GLU A 64 -15.56 -8.11 6.43
C GLU A 64 -16.61 -9.05 7.03
N ASN A 65 -16.43 -9.46 8.29
CA ASN A 65 -17.25 -10.49 8.93
C ASN A 65 -17.90 -9.92 10.20
N GLY A 66 -18.83 -8.98 10.02
CA GLY A 66 -19.50 -8.32 11.15
C GLY A 66 -20.24 -9.30 12.09
N ASP A 67 -20.65 -10.46 11.58
CA ASP A 67 -21.33 -11.53 12.33
C ASP A 67 -20.49 -12.09 13.48
N ILE A 68 -19.16 -12.13 13.35
CA ILE A 68 -18.28 -12.65 14.41
C ILE A 68 -17.99 -11.62 15.50
N GLY A 69 -17.98 -10.32 15.14
CA GLY A 69 -17.75 -9.23 16.08
C GLY A 69 -18.87 -9.10 17.11
N GLU A 70 -20.11 -9.35 16.69
CA GLU A 70 -21.29 -9.35 17.58
C GLU A 70 -21.32 -10.56 18.54
N ALA A 71 -20.66 -11.66 18.17
CA ALA A 71 -20.63 -12.91 18.94
C ALA A 71 -19.41 -13.02 19.90
N ASP A 72 -18.54 -12.00 19.94
CA ASP A 72 -17.28 -11.98 20.71
C ASP A 72 -16.39 -13.21 20.46
N ILE A 73 -16.40 -13.71 19.22
CA ILE A 73 -15.59 -14.86 18.78
C ILE A 73 -14.23 -14.34 18.30
N ASP A 74 -13.15 -15.02 18.71
CA ASP A 74 -11.81 -14.71 18.21
C ASP A 74 -11.73 -14.89 16.67
N PRO A 75 -11.31 -13.87 15.91
CA PRO A 75 -11.30 -13.89 14.45
C PRO A 75 -10.44 -15.02 13.87
N LEU A 76 -9.26 -15.24 14.44
CA LEU A 76 -8.32 -16.24 13.94
C LEU A 76 -8.89 -17.65 14.18
N LEU A 77 -9.43 -17.91 15.38
CA LEU A 77 -10.04 -19.20 15.67
C LEU A 77 -11.29 -19.47 14.84
N HIS A 78 -12.10 -18.45 14.58
CA HIS A 78 -13.22 -18.58 13.66
C HIS A 78 -12.73 -18.96 12.26
N TYR A 79 -11.69 -18.29 11.76
CA TYR A 79 -11.16 -18.58 10.44
C TYR A 79 -10.62 -20.00 10.32
N ILE A 80 -9.81 -20.43 11.29
CA ILE A 80 -9.23 -21.78 11.34
C ILE A 80 -10.33 -22.86 11.35
N ARG A 81 -11.40 -22.66 12.14
CA ARG A 81 -12.43 -23.69 12.34
C ARG A 81 -13.53 -23.69 11.28
N PHE A 82 -13.85 -22.52 10.71
CA PHE A 82 -15.00 -22.35 9.80
C PHE A 82 -14.65 -21.52 8.58
N GLY A 83 -14.04 -20.35 8.77
CA GLY A 83 -13.88 -19.35 7.72
C GLY A 83 -13.13 -19.85 6.48
N GLN A 84 -12.12 -20.72 6.66
CA GLN A 84 -11.40 -21.32 5.54
C GLN A 84 -12.31 -22.23 4.69
N ALA A 85 -13.14 -23.05 5.33
CA ALA A 85 -14.09 -23.94 4.65
C ALA A 85 -15.27 -23.17 4.02
N GLU A 86 -15.64 -22.03 4.61
CA GLU A 86 -16.64 -21.11 4.08
C GLU A 86 -16.11 -20.23 2.93
N GLY A 87 -14.81 -20.27 2.66
CA GLY A 87 -14.17 -19.46 1.61
C GLY A 87 -14.03 -17.97 1.96
N ARG A 88 -14.06 -17.61 3.26
CA ARG A 88 -13.83 -16.23 3.72
C ARG A 88 -12.38 -15.82 3.45
N ALA A 89 -12.16 -14.54 3.14
CA ALA A 89 -10.83 -14.02 2.90
C ALA A 89 -10.12 -13.72 4.24
N ALA A 90 -8.89 -14.22 4.42
CA ALA A 90 -8.06 -13.98 5.61
C ALA A 90 -7.24 -12.69 5.54
N THR A 91 -6.98 -12.18 4.34
CA THR A 91 -6.16 -10.99 4.11
C THR A 91 -6.80 -10.11 3.07
N ARG A 92 -6.45 -8.81 3.12
CA ARG A 92 -6.75 -7.91 2.01
C ARG A 92 -6.00 -8.39 0.77
N SER A 93 -6.68 -8.43 -0.38
CA SER A 93 -5.96 -8.56 -1.64
C SER A 93 -5.02 -7.35 -1.78
N ALA A 94 -3.87 -7.55 -2.43
CA ALA A 94 -2.92 -6.46 -2.67
C ALA A 94 -3.58 -5.26 -3.40
N LEU A 95 -4.63 -5.51 -4.18
CA LEU A 95 -5.41 -4.49 -4.87
C LEU A 95 -6.39 -3.76 -3.93
N ALA A 96 -6.91 -4.40 -2.89
CA ALA A 96 -7.81 -3.77 -1.93
C ALA A 96 -7.12 -2.70 -1.07
N TYR A 97 -5.79 -2.78 -0.89
CA TYR A 97 -4.99 -1.72 -0.25
C TYR A 97 -4.90 -0.44 -1.07
N LEU A 98 -5.15 -0.50 -2.39
CA LEU A 98 -5.08 0.67 -3.27
C LEU A 98 -6.33 1.56 -3.15
N GLY A 99 -7.37 1.12 -2.42
CA GLY A 99 -8.68 1.76 -2.46
C GLY A 99 -9.35 1.61 -3.83
N ASP A 100 -10.52 2.21 -4.01
CA ASP A 100 -11.07 2.41 -5.35
C ASP A 100 -10.41 3.67 -5.94
N PRO A 101 -9.58 3.57 -6.99
CA PRO A 101 -8.93 4.72 -7.60
C PRO A 101 -9.91 5.69 -8.26
N LEU A 102 -11.20 5.34 -8.33
CA LEU A 102 -12.29 6.16 -8.83
C LEU A 102 -13.21 6.66 -7.70
N SER A 103 -13.04 6.19 -6.45
CA SER A 103 -13.79 6.70 -5.30
C SER A 103 -13.17 8.01 -4.81
N PHE A 104 -13.46 9.09 -5.52
CA PHE A 104 -13.21 10.44 -5.02
C PHE A 104 -14.39 10.80 -4.10
N SER A 105 -14.13 11.03 -2.81
CA SER A 105 -15.13 11.71 -1.99
C SER A 105 -15.24 13.14 -2.52
N ASP A 106 -16.46 13.67 -2.67
CA ASP A 106 -16.71 15.01 -3.23
C ASP A 106 -15.99 16.17 -2.47
N ASN A 107 -15.29 15.86 -1.37
CA ASN A 107 -14.64 16.83 -0.50
C ASN A 107 -13.11 16.68 -0.39
N GLU A 108 -12.46 15.80 -1.16
CA GLU A 108 -10.99 15.68 -1.14
C GLU A 108 -10.39 15.69 -2.56
N MET A 109 -9.49 16.66 -2.75
CA MET A 109 -8.64 16.91 -3.92
C MET A 109 -9.34 17.53 -5.14
N SER A 110 -9.04 18.81 -5.38
CA SER A 110 -9.12 19.37 -6.73
C SER A 110 -8.32 18.47 -7.67
N GLY A 111 -8.89 18.13 -8.83
CA GLY A 111 -8.22 17.30 -9.83
C GLY A 111 -6.82 17.84 -10.18
N PRO A 112 -5.98 17.04 -10.86
CA PRO A 112 -4.57 17.35 -10.99
C PRO A 112 -4.34 18.74 -11.59
N TYR A 113 -3.47 19.53 -10.97
CA TYR A 113 -3.10 20.85 -11.46
C TYR A 113 -2.39 20.69 -12.80
N ARG A 114 -2.82 21.44 -13.83
CA ARG A 114 -2.29 21.31 -15.19
C ARG A 114 -1.42 22.50 -15.55
N TYR A 115 -0.19 22.24 -15.94
CA TYR A 115 0.72 23.25 -16.46
C TYR A 115 0.87 23.09 -17.97
N LYS A 116 0.88 24.23 -18.66
CA LYS A 116 1.15 24.29 -20.09
C LYS A 116 2.67 24.42 -20.29
N GLY A 117 3.27 23.44 -20.94
CA GLY A 117 4.68 23.45 -21.31
C GLY A 117 4.98 24.31 -22.52
N GLY A 118 6.27 24.45 -22.81
CA GLY A 118 6.84 25.33 -23.83
C GLY A 118 6.70 24.82 -25.26
N ARG A 119 6.36 23.54 -25.47
CA ARG A 119 6.16 22.96 -26.81
C ARG A 119 4.68 22.90 -27.21
N SER A 120 4.41 23.18 -28.48
CA SER A 120 3.06 23.04 -29.06
C SER A 120 2.76 21.59 -29.45
N ALA A 121 1.48 21.24 -29.42
CA ALA A 121 0.99 19.96 -29.91
C ALA A 121 1.13 19.85 -31.42
N ASP A 122 1.57 18.69 -31.90
CA ASP A 122 1.42 18.31 -33.30
C ASP A 122 0.35 17.22 -33.42
N PRO A 123 -0.80 17.48 -34.06
CA PRO A 123 -1.89 16.50 -34.16
C PRO A 123 -1.52 15.25 -34.95
N ASP A 124 -0.47 15.30 -35.78
CA ASP A 124 -0.04 14.19 -36.62
C ASP A 124 0.97 13.27 -35.92
N LYS A 125 1.39 13.61 -34.68
CA LYS A 125 2.39 12.85 -33.91
C LYS A 125 1.78 12.06 -32.75
N LEU A 126 2.35 10.89 -32.49
CA LEU A 126 1.97 10.04 -31.36
C LEU A 126 2.25 10.77 -30.03
N THR A 127 1.37 10.55 -29.05
CA THR A 127 1.52 11.12 -27.70
C THR A 127 1.96 10.06 -26.70
N ILE A 128 3.03 10.33 -25.98
CA ILE A 128 3.55 9.49 -24.89
C ILE A 128 3.22 10.16 -23.56
N LEU A 129 2.63 9.39 -22.65
CA LEU A 129 2.44 9.76 -21.25
C LEU A 129 3.59 9.16 -20.41
N LEU A 130 4.32 10.02 -19.73
CA LEU A 130 5.37 9.64 -18.78
C LEU A 130 4.89 9.92 -17.35
N CYS A 131 4.86 8.90 -16.51
CA CYS A 131 4.44 9.02 -15.12
C CYS A 131 5.65 8.93 -14.19
N ALA A 132 5.87 9.96 -13.38
CA ALA A 132 6.86 9.91 -12.31
C ALA A 132 6.24 9.28 -11.05
N HIS A 133 7.04 8.48 -10.35
CA HIS A 133 6.65 7.90 -9.06
C HIS A 133 7.09 8.76 -7.87
N SER A 134 8.05 9.66 -8.08
CA SER A 134 8.61 10.56 -7.06
C SER A 134 8.93 11.94 -7.65
N SER A 135 8.76 12.96 -6.82
CA SER A 135 9.16 14.35 -7.07
C SER A 135 9.56 14.99 -5.74
N GLY A 136 10.82 14.78 -5.35
CA GLY A 136 11.42 15.38 -4.16
C GLY A 136 11.97 16.79 -4.40
N THR A 137 12.42 17.42 -3.32
CA THR A 137 13.04 18.75 -3.33
C THR A 137 14.46 18.76 -3.93
N GLU A 138 15.09 17.60 -4.10
CA GLU A 138 16.43 17.45 -4.67
C GLU A 138 16.42 16.58 -5.94
N LEU A 139 17.24 16.94 -6.93
CA LEU A 139 17.40 16.19 -8.19
C LEU A 139 18.36 15.01 -8.01
N PHE A 140 17.95 13.96 -7.27
CA PHE A 140 18.77 12.78 -7.04
C PHE A 140 18.04 11.47 -7.34
N GLY A 141 18.61 10.67 -8.25
CA GLY A 141 18.05 9.36 -8.62
C GLY A 141 16.88 9.47 -9.59
N SER A 142 15.65 9.35 -9.09
CA SER A 142 14.42 9.23 -9.88
C SER A 142 14.15 10.40 -10.83
N GLU A 143 14.35 11.62 -10.35
CA GLU A 143 14.09 12.86 -11.07
C GLU A 143 15.09 13.03 -12.23
N ARG A 144 16.36 12.70 -11.98
CA ARG A 144 17.39 12.65 -13.03
C ARG A 144 17.07 11.59 -14.08
N SER A 145 16.67 10.39 -13.64
CA SER A 145 16.30 9.33 -14.57
C SER A 145 15.10 9.72 -15.44
N LEU A 146 14.12 10.44 -14.88
CA LEU A 146 13.00 10.96 -15.66
C LEU A 146 13.48 11.99 -16.68
N ILE A 147 14.34 12.93 -16.26
CA ILE A 147 14.95 13.92 -17.16
C ILE A 147 15.68 13.25 -18.31
N ASP A 148 16.49 12.22 -18.04
CA ASP A 148 17.26 11.53 -19.07
C ASP A 148 16.34 10.86 -20.11
N VAL A 149 15.27 10.20 -19.65
CA VAL A 149 14.25 9.60 -20.53
C VAL A 149 13.53 10.70 -21.32
N LEU A 150 13.20 11.80 -20.67
CA LEU A 150 12.45 12.90 -21.26
C LEU A 150 13.28 13.60 -22.34
N LEU A 151 14.59 13.80 -22.10
CA LEU A 151 15.53 14.30 -23.09
C LEU A 151 15.64 13.36 -24.29
N ALA A 152 15.83 12.06 -24.03
CA ALA A 152 15.91 11.06 -25.10
C ALA A 152 14.62 11.01 -25.94
N LEU A 153 13.45 11.15 -25.33
CA LEU A 153 12.18 11.22 -26.03
C LEU A 153 11.97 12.56 -26.74
N SER A 154 12.55 13.66 -26.26
CA SER A 154 12.44 14.99 -26.87
C SER A 154 13.21 15.12 -28.18
N ASP A 155 14.22 14.26 -28.38
CA ASP A 155 14.94 14.08 -29.64
C ASP A 155 14.15 13.23 -30.64
N LEU A 156 13.14 12.51 -30.16
CA LEU A 156 12.23 11.74 -31.00
C LEU A 156 10.99 12.57 -31.37
N ASP A 157 10.32 12.17 -32.44
CA ASP A 157 9.23 12.93 -33.02
C ASP A 157 7.87 12.63 -32.36
N PHE A 158 7.79 12.80 -31.04
CA PHE A 158 6.60 12.54 -30.22
C PHE A 158 6.07 13.79 -29.51
N ASN A 159 4.76 13.81 -29.26
CA ASN A 159 4.18 14.67 -28.23
C ASN A 159 4.44 14.04 -26.85
N ILE A 160 4.91 14.81 -25.88
CA ILE A 160 5.19 14.31 -24.53
C ILE A 160 4.27 14.98 -23.52
N VAL A 161 3.61 14.16 -22.71
CA VAL A 161 2.83 14.56 -21.54
C VAL A 161 3.45 13.91 -20.31
N VAL A 162 3.62 14.67 -19.23
CA VAL A 162 4.22 14.18 -17.98
C VAL A 162 3.20 14.25 -16.84
N THR A 163 3.25 13.29 -15.91
CA THR A 163 2.57 13.40 -14.62
C THR A 163 3.58 13.32 -13.48
N LEU A 164 3.43 14.20 -12.50
CA LEU A 164 4.25 14.22 -11.28
C LEU A 164 3.36 13.98 -10.04
N PRO A 165 3.89 13.36 -8.98
CA PRO A 165 3.15 13.18 -7.74
C PRO A 165 3.01 14.48 -6.92
N SER A 166 3.93 15.44 -7.08
CA SER A 166 3.90 16.77 -6.46
C SER A 166 4.54 17.84 -7.36
N ASP A 167 4.29 19.11 -7.03
CA ASP A 167 4.86 20.30 -7.68
C ASP A 167 5.84 21.10 -6.78
N GLU A 168 6.39 20.48 -5.74
CA GLU A 168 7.18 21.18 -4.72
C GLU A 168 8.56 21.70 -5.22
N ASN A 169 9.03 21.22 -6.37
CA ASN A 169 10.34 21.56 -6.92
C ASN A 169 10.20 22.41 -8.20
N ASN A 170 10.22 23.73 -8.01
CA ASN A 170 10.06 24.70 -9.10
C ASN A 170 11.12 24.57 -10.20
N GLU A 171 12.40 24.37 -9.85
CA GLU A 171 13.47 24.24 -10.85
C GLU A 171 13.28 23.00 -11.73
N TYR A 172 12.87 21.88 -11.10
CA TYR A 172 12.56 20.65 -11.81
C TYR A 172 11.36 20.81 -12.76
N ILE A 173 10.32 21.50 -12.29
CA ILE A 173 9.12 21.81 -13.08
C ILE A 173 9.44 22.72 -14.26
N GLU A 174 10.17 23.81 -14.03
CA GLU A 174 10.59 24.72 -15.10
C GLU A 174 11.40 24.00 -16.16
N TYR A 175 12.29 23.09 -15.74
CA TYR A 175 13.04 22.25 -16.66
C TYR A 175 12.12 21.35 -17.48
N ILE A 176 11.21 20.61 -16.84
CA ILE A 176 10.23 19.76 -17.55
C ILE A 176 9.42 20.60 -18.53
N LEU A 177 8.90 21.75 -18.10
CA LEU A 177 8.13 22.67 -18.95
C LEU A 177 8.90 23.15 -20.17
N SER A 178 10.21 23.33 -20.06
CA SER A 178 11.04 23.73 -21.20
C SER A 178 11.10 22.65 -22.30
N VAL A 179 10.87 21.39 -21.94
CA VAL A 179 11.01 20.24 -22.85
C VAL A 179 9.66 19.63 -23.25
N VAL A 180 8.61 19.75 -22.44
CA VAL A 180 7.30 19.12 -22.68
C VAL A 180 6.20 20.09 -23.11
N ARG A 181 5.08 19.54 -23.58
CA ARG A 181 3.89 20.29 -24.04
C ARG A 181 2.93 20.64 -22.91
N THR A 182 2.64 19.68 -22.04
CA THR A 182 1.66 19.82 -20.95
C THR A 182 2.04 18.79 -19.91
N PHE A 183 1.96 19.15 -18.64
CA PHE A 183 2.13 18.18 -17.57
C PHE A 183 1.11 18.43 -16.46
N GLY A 184 0.78 17.38 -15.71
CA GLY A 184 -0.15 17.43 -14.58
C GLY A 184 0.50 16.99 -13.28
N THR A 185 0.13 17.60 -12.16
CA THR A 185 0.53 17.16 -10.80
C THR A 185 -0.69 16.77 -9.99
N THR A 186 -0.59 15.73 -9.15
CA THR A 186 -1.68 15.32 -8.24
C THR A 186 -1.78 16.15 -6.97
N ARG A 187 -0.78 16.99 -6.67
CA ARG A 187 -0.78 17.89 -5.51
C ARG A 187 -0.28 19.25 -6.00
N GLY A 188 -1.13 20.27 -5.91
CA GLY A 188 -0.75 21.66 -6.04
C GLY A 188 -0.68 22.26 -4.65
N VAL A 189 0.45 22.87 -4.28
CA VAL A 189 0.53 23.67 -3.05
C VAL A 189 0.00 25.07 -3.39
N ASP A 190 -1.09 25.48 -2.74
CA ASP A 190 -1.49 26.90 -2.66
C ASP A 190 -0.52 27.69 -1.77
#